data_AF-A0A1Q5FIP5-F1
#
_entry.id   AF-A0A1Q5FIP5-F1
#
_cell.length_a   1.000
_cell.length_b   1.000
_cell.length_c   1.000
_cell.angle_alpha   90.00
_cell.angle_beta   90.00
_cell.angle_gamma   90.00
#
_symmetry.space_group_name_H-M   'P 1'
#
loop_
_entity.id
_entity.type
_entity.pdbx_description
1 polymer ?
#
loop_
_entity_poly.entity_id
_entity_poly.type
_entity_poly.pdbx_seq_one_letter_code
_entity_poly.pdbx_strand_id
1 'polypeptide(L)'
;MTPYPGLLRIAPLQGETTSSLICRVASRYGLEAKGLRSYWQWLNQQPKHEGGACRADAEVVLNAAGRRLLASLCGIGEDVAARALPSWGKQDAKLPAGKDKVPAAVWRTGGVVVGPVAFGCGLCTAQRTGTAVRAVRYVPRWERVCVRHGRWLLDADADQPREYLDVRRLPEVVAAQRRWASVGRRAVRAGAEPARVFALARAVVARWWEGAYGWERETVWPRRLHLVAGGDAGGDLEWWRIVGRDAVVFPEVVAVAGALLDPGMAELVWVDSGAGRPRPLPADGLFCRRLGERVGRPWLGPLVASDHGGPLIAWMGGVIRRRRGVGGPPGYDNDPWWLRQEHQAATMAGQLRVLGKEKKAPGSGTMWRAAVPVEQRAQISSLVDGAQEQLIQLRGAQAGSSADVAQRLLRILGHSADLIEKALQHTVVAAVNAGVPPQDVARWAKLPPGPLADALKAYQGAGD
;
A
#
# COMPACT_ATOMS: atom_id res chain seq x y z
N MET A 1 -7.66 19.03 -41.08
CA MET A 1 -9.03 18.46 -41.13
C MET A 1 -9.85 19.03 -40.01
N THR A 2 -10.88 19.81 -40.32
CA THR A 2 -11.91 20.22 -39.36
C THR A 2 -12.69 18.98 -38.91
N PRO A 3 -12.78 18.69 -37.60
CA PRO A 3 -13.50 17.52 -37.12
C PRO A 3 -15.01 17.72 -37.31
N TYR A 4 -15.63 16.88 -38.13
CA TYR A 4 -17.08 16.80 -38.24
C TYR A 4 -17.68 16.40 -36.87
N PRO A 5 -18.87 16.90 -36.50
CA PRO A 5 -19.57 16.47 -35.30
C PRO A 5 -19.77 14.95 -35.31
N GLY A 6 -19.54 14.30 -34.17
CA GLY A 6 -19.66 12.85 -34.02
C GLY A 6 -21.07 12.38 -34.38
N LEU A 7 -21.14 11.36 -35.23
CA LEU A 7 -22.40 10.74 -35.67
C LEU A 7 -23.06 9.92 -34.56
N LEU A 8 -22.30 9.51 -33.55
CA LEU A 8 -22.76 8.66 -32.45
C LEU A 8 -22.67 9.40 -31.12
N ARG A 9 -23.73 9.32 -30.32
CA ARG A 9 -23.72 9.80 -28.94
C ARG A 9 -23.05 8.78 -28.03
N ILE A 10 -21.87 9.12 -27.52
CA ILE A 10 -21.05 8.26 -26.67
C ILE A 10 -20.86 8.94 -25.32
N ALA A 11 -21.69 8.57 -24.34
CA ALA A 11 -21.60 9.15 -23.02
C ALA A 11 -20.43 8.55 -22.19
N PRO A 12 -19.64 9.39 -21.50
CA PRO A 12 -18.66 8.92 -20.52
C PRO A 12 -19.35 8.19 -19.35
N LEU A 13 -18.65 7.21 -18.77
CA LEU A 13 -19.06 6.65 -17.49
C LEU A 13 -18.63 7.59 -16.36
N GLN A 14 -19.41 7.62 -15.28
CA GLN A 14 -19.05 8.46 -14.13
C GLN A 14 -17.68 8.05 -13.56
N GLY A 15 -16.77 9.00 -13.41
CA GLY A 15 -15.42 8.75 -12.91
C GLY A 15 -14.49 8.06 -13.92
N GLU A 16 -14.86 7.96 -15.20
CA GLU A 16 -14.02 7.36 -16.23
C GLU A 16 -12.75 8.18 -16.50
N THR A 17 -11.66 7.50 -16.86
CA THR A 17 -10.45 8.17 -17.33
C THR A 17 -10.66 8.66 -18.77
N THR A 18 -10.06 9.80 -19.11
CA THR A 18 -10.12 10.35 -20.47
C THR A 18 -9.54 9.36 -21.50
N SER A 19 -8.47 8.65 -21.12
CA SER A 19 -7.88 7.55 -21.89
C SER A 19 -8.88 6.40 -22.17
N SER A 20 -9.64 5.97 -21.16
CA SER A 20 -10.69 4.94 -21.29
C SER A 20 -11.79 5.38 -22.25
N LEU A 21 -12.24 6.63 -22.14
CA LEU A 21 -13.23 7.18 -23.05
C LEU A 21 -12.74 7.17 -24.50
N ILE A 22 -11.50 7.63 -24.77
CA ILE A 22 -10.91 7.59 -26.11
C ILE A 22 -10.93 6.16 -26.67
N CYS A 23 -10.54 5.16 -25.88
CA CYS A 23 -10.57 3.76 -26.32
C CYS A 23 -11.98 3.28 -26.67
N ARG A 24 -12.98 3.65 -25.86
CA ARG A 24 -14.39 3.31 -26.12
C ARG A 24 -14.95 4.04 -27.34
N VAL A 25 -14.58 5.30 -27.55
CA VAL A 25 -14.97 6.05 -28.74
C VAL A 25 -14.40 5.37 -29.98
N ALA A 26 -13.10 5.03 -29.96
CA ALA A 26 -12.46 4.32 -31.07
C ALA A 26 -13.18 3.01 -31.39
N SER A 27 -13.42 2.17 -30.39
CA SER A 27 -14.15 0.91 -30.54
C SER A 27 -15.56 1.11 -31.10
N ARG A 28 -16.27 2.16 -30.68
CA ARG A 28 -17.62 2.45 -31.15
C ARG A 28 -17.67 2.91 -32.62
N TYR A 29 -16.61 3.53 -33.11
CA TYR A 29 -16.42 3.87 -34.52
C TYR A 29 -15.74 2.76 -35.34
N GLY A 30 -15.46 1.60 -34.75
CA GLY A 30 -14.75 0.51 -35.43
C GLY A 30 -13.27 0.80 -35.72
N LEU A 31 -12.68 1.77 -35.00
CA LEU A 31 -11.30 2.20 -35.15
C LEU A 31 -10.42 1.60 -34.06
N GLU A 32 -9.13 1.41 -34.37
CA GLU A 32 -8.13 1.20 -33.34
C GLU A 32 -7.91 2.48 -32.52
N ALA A 33 -7.62 2.33 -31.22
CA ALA A 33 -7.32 3.48 -30.36
C ALA A 33 -6.11 4.29 -30.84
N LYS A 34 -5.16 3.68 -31.56
CA LYS A 34 -4.04 4.42 -32.18
C LYS A 34 -4.53 5.37 -33.28
N GLY A 35 -5.49 4.92 -34.11
CA GLY A 35 -6.09 5.74 -35.17
C GLY A 35 -6.88 6.92 -34.60
N LEU A 36 -7.65 6.73 -33.53
CA LEU A 36 -8.33 7.87 -32.89
C LEU A 36 -7.33 8.83 -32.21
N ARG A 37 -6.23 8.31 -31.65
CA ARG A 37 -5.23 9.17 -30.98
C ARG A 37 -4.47 10.08 -31.95
N SER A 38 -4.40 9.80 -33.24
CA SER A 38 -3.67 10.65 -34.21
C SER A 38 -4.33 12.01 -34.45
N TYR A 39 -5.54 12.24 -33.93
CA TYR A 39 -6.21 13.54 -33.99
C TYR A 39 -5.66 14.56 -32.97
N TRP A 40 -4.77 14.14 -32.06
CA TRP A 40 -4.07 15.02 -31.12
C TRP A 40 -2.57 15.07 -31.41
N GLN A 41 -1.98 16.24 -31.19
CA GLN A 41 -0.53 16.40 -31.07
C GLN A 41 -0.08 15.90 -29.69
N TRP A 42 0.78 14.88 -29.66
CA TRP A 42 1.28 14.27 -28.43
C TRP A 42 2.62 14.86 -28.01
N LEU A 43 2.69 15.32 -26.75
CA LEU A 43 3.90 15.97 -26.20
C LEU A 43 4.83 15.02 -25.45
N ASN A 44 4.42 13.77 -25.27
CA ASN A 44 5.23 12.69 -24.69
C ASN A 44 4.69 11.32 -25.11
N GLN A 45 5.43 10.28 -24.74
CA GLN A 45 5.05 8.89 -24.99
C GLN A 45 4.15 8.34 -23.89
N GLN A 46 3.34 7.34 -24.26
CA GLN A 46 2.47 6.63 -23.31
C GLN A 46 3.30 5.89 -22.26
N PRO A 47 2.99 6.04 -20.96
CA PRO A 47 3.62 5.29 -19.88
C PRO A 47 3.52 3.78 -20.08
N LYS A 48 4.62 3.09 -19.83
CA LYS A 48 4.76 1.63 -19.93
C LYS A 48 5.19 1.02 -18.60
N HIS A 49 4.87 -0.24 -18.38
CA HIS A 49 5.48 -1.07 -17.34
C HIS A 49 6.94 -1.37 -17.68
N GLU A 50 7.73 -1.82 -16.71
CA GLU A 50 9.13 -2.24 -16.94
C GLU A 50 9.21 -3.32 -18.04
N GLY A 51 8.19 -4.18 -18.17
CA GLY A 51 8.07 -5.17 -19.24
C GLY A 51 7.65 -4.62 -20.62
N GLY A 52 7.53 -3.30 -20.79
CA GLY A 52 7.22 -2.65 -22.06
C GLY A 52 5.72 -2.58 -22.43
N ALA A 53 4.85 -3.28 -21.69
CA ALA A 53 3.40 -3.21 -21.87
C ALA A 53 2.85 -1.82 -21.50
N CYS A 54 1.85 -1.34 -22.24
CA CYS A 54 1.18 -0.07 -21.92
C CYS A 54 0.44 -0.17 -20.57
N ARG A 55 0.56 0.87 -19.75
CA ARG A 55 -0.13 0.90 -18.46
C ARG A 55 -1.63 1.12 -18.63
N ALA A 56 -2.45 0.33 -17.94
CA ALA A 56 -3.90 0.50 -17.97
C ALA A 56 -4.37 1.75 -17.21
N ASP A 57 -3.61 2.20 -16.20
CA ASP A 57 -3.84 3.47 -15.48
C ASP A 57 -3.29 4.70 -16.21
N ALA A 58 -2.79 4.57 -17.45
CA ALA A 58 -2.36 5.71 -18.24
C ALA A 58 -3.55 6.64 -18.50
N GLU A 59 -3.38 7.91 -18.17
CA GLU A 59 -4.37 8.97 -18.35
C GLU A 59 -3.90 9.99 -19.37
N VAL A 60 -4.85 10.56 -20.10
CA VAL A 60 -4.66 11.64 -21.05
C VAL A 60 -5.16 12.95 -20.43
N VAL A 61 -4.29 13.96 -20.40
CA VAL A 61 -4.68 15.35 -20.11
C VAL A 61 -4.71 16.12 -21.41
N LEU A 62 -5.79 16.87 -21.64
CA LEU A 62 -6.07 17.55 -22.91
C LEU A 62 -6.07 19.07 -22.73
N ASN A 63 -5.54 19.79 -23.72
CA ASN A 63 -5.73 21.24 -23.80
C ASN A 63 -7.19 21.57 -24.20
N ALA A 64 -7.55 22.86 -24.23
CA ALA A 64 -8.93 23.28 -24.53
C ALA A 64 -9.43 22.81 -25.91
N ALA A 65 -8.59 22.89 -26.97
CA ALA A 65 -8.95 22.38 -28.29
C ALA A 65 -9.11 20.85 -28.30
N GLY A 66 -8.25 20.13 -27.58
CA GLY A 66 -8.32 18.68 -27.45
C GLY A 66 -9.61 18.21 -26.77
N ARG A 67 -10.08 18.95 -25.76
CA ARG A 67 -11.35 18.68 -25.07
C ARG A 67 -12.56 18.91 -25.97
N ARG A 68 -12.59 20.04 -26.70
CA ARG A 68 -13.64 20.31 -27.70
C ARG A 68 -13.70 19.22 -28.77
N LEU A 69 -12.55 18.80 -29.27
CA LEU A 69 -12.46 17.70 -30.22
C LEU A 69 -13.05 16.41 -29.65
N LEU A 70 -12.65 16.00 -28.43
CA LEU A 70 -13.16 14.78 -27.81
C LEU A 70 -14.68 14.85 -27.57
N ALA A 71 -15.19 15.98 -27.07
CA ALA A 71 -16.62 16.20 -26.87
C ALA A 71 -17.40 16.11 -28.19
N SER A 72 -16.86 16.72 -29.26
CA SER A 72 -17.42 16.62 -30.62
C SER A 72 -17.45 15.19 -31.13
N LEU A 73 -16.34 14.44 -31.02
CA LEU A 73 -16.27 13.02 -31.42
C LEU A 73 -17.27 12.14 -30.67
N CYS A 74 -17.55 12.48 -29.40
CA CYS A 74 -18.54 11.80 -28.57
C CYS A 74 -19.99 12.24 -28.85
N GLY A 75 -20.21 13.29 -29.64
CA GLY A 75 -21.55 13.88 -29.83
C GLY A 75 -22.17 14.38 -28.52
N ILE A 76 -21.36 14.95 -27.61
CA ILE A 76 -21.81 15.49 -26.31
C ILE A 76 -21.29 16.91 -26.08
N GLY A 77 -21.94 17.65 -25.17
CA GLY A 77 -21.43 18.93 -24.67
C GLY A 77 -20.23 18.74 -23.73
N GLU A 78 -19.34 19.75 -23.66
CA GLU A 78 -18.20 19.75 -22.74
C GLU A 78 -18.64 19.71 -21.26
N ASP A 79 -19.84 20.21 -20.95
CA ASP A 79 -20.43 20.17 -19.61
C ASP A 79 -20.74 18.73 -19.16
N VAL A 80 -21.19 17.87 -20.08
CA VAL A 80 -21.43 16.45 -19.82
C VAL A 80 -20.11 15.75 -19.52
N ALA A 81 -19.07 16.04 -20.31
CA ALA A 81 -17.73 15.51 -20.09
C ALA A 81 -17.15 15.99 -18.76
N ALA A 82 -17.28 17.28 -18.43
CA ALA A 82 -16.79 17.86 -17.18
C ALA A 82 -17.45 17.26 -15.92
N ARG A 83 -18.74 16.92 -15.98
CA ARG A 83 -19.44 16.26 -14.86
C ARG A 83 -19.01 14.81 -14.66
N ALA A 84 -18.65 14.12 -15.74
CA ALA A 84 -18.37 12.69 -15.70
C ALA A 84 -16.89 12.33 -15.56
N LEU A 85 -15.99 13.13 -16.15
CA LEU A 85 -14.55 12.86 -16.24
C LEU A 85 -13.76 13.71 -15.23
N PRO A 86 -13.22 13.12 -14.15
CA PRO A 86 -12.51 13.88 -13.12
C PRO A 86 -11.25 14.60 -13.61
N SER A 87 -10.64 14.12 -14.70
CA SER A 87 -9.44 14.73 -15.31
C SER A 87 -9.74 15.84 -16.32
N TRP A 88 -11.01 16.08 -16.68
CA TRP A 88 -11.39 16.99 -17.79
C TRP A 88 -10.84 18.41 -17.64
N GLY A 89 -10.98 19.00 -16.45
CA GLY A 89 -10.51 20.36 -16.18
C GLY A 89 -9.04 20.47 -15.79
N LYS A 90 -8.30 19.36 -15.71
CA LYS A 90 -6.91 19.38 -15.23
C LYS A 90 -6.00 20.01 -16.28
N GLN A 91 -5.11 20.88 -15.81
CA GLN A 91 -4.08 21.49 -16.63
C GLN A 91 -2.76 20.75 -16.43
N ASP A 92 -1.87 20.88 -17.40
CA ASP A 92 -0.53 20.31 -17.33
C ASP A 92 0.47 21.31 -17.88
N ALA A 93 1.60 21.48 -17.20
CA ALA A 93 2.62 22.46 -17.55
C ALA A 93 3.23 22.24 -18.95
N LYS A 94 3.16 21.01 -19.49
CA LYS A 94 3.64 20.74 -20.86
C LYS A 94 2.66 21.21 -21.93
N LEU A 95 1.38 21.36 -21.58
CA LEU A 95 0.38 21.81 -22.54
C LEU A 95 0.42 23.33 -22.66
N PRO A 96 0.37 23.88 -23.88
CA PRO A 96 0.36 25.33 -24.08
C PRO A 96 -0.86 25.96 -23.40
N ALA A 97 -0.63 27.09 -22.72
CA ALA A 97 -1.66 27.87 -22.08
C ALA A 97 -2.39 28.75 -23.11
N GLY A 98 -3.72 28.71 -23.14
CA GLY A 98 -4.53 29.62 -23.95
C GLY A 98 -5.44 28.96 -24.99
N LYS A 99 -6.11 29.78 -25.81
CA LYS A 99 -7.02 29.37 -26.90
C LYS A 99 -6.24 28.85 -28.12
N ASP A 100 -5.33 27.91 -27.89
CA ASP A 100 -4.61 27.28 -28.97
C ASP A 100 -5.59 26.51 -29.87
N LYS A 101 -5.48 26.67 -31.19
CA LYS A 101 -6.41 26.02 -32.15
C LYS A 101 -6.08 24.54 -32.36
N VAL A 102 -4.87 24.11 -32.02
CA VAL A 102 -4.40 22.74 -32.26
C VAL A 102 -4.77 21.83 -31.08
N PRO A 103 -5.50 20.73 -31.32
CA PRO A 103 -5.74 19.71 -30.31
C PRO A 103 -4.43 19.07 -29.83
N ALA A 104 -4.10 19.24 -28.55
CA ALA A 104 -2.88 18.68 -27.95
C ALA A 104 -3.21 17.82 -26.73
N ALA A 105 -2.37 16.82 -26.49
CA ALA A 105 -2.54 15.83 -25.45
C ALA A 105 -1.19 15.46 -24.81
N VAL A 106 -1.24 15.16 -23.52
CA VAL A 106 -0.10 14.67 -22.76
C VAL A 106 -0.51 13.47 -21.91
N TRP A 107 0.36 12.47 -21.87
CA TRP A 107 0.18 11.30 -21.01
C TRP A 107 0.66 11.55 -19.58
N ARG A 108 -0.11 11.05 -18.63
CA ARG A 108 0.21 10.95 -17.21
C ARG A 108 -0.24 9.59 -16.67
N THR A 109 0.03 9.31 -15.40
CA THR A 109 -0.60 8.21 -14.68
C THR A 109 -1.80 8.76 -13.90
N GLY A 110 -2.93 8.05 -13.93
CA GLY A 110 -4.15 8.56 -13.30
C GLY A 110 -3.99 8.82 -11.80
N GLY A 111 -3.16 8.02 -11.12
CA GLY A 111 -2.78 8.20 -9.71
C GLY A 111 -2.23 9.60 -9.40
N VAL A 112 -1.50 10.22 -10.35
CA VAL A 112 -0.93 11.56 -10.21
C VAL A 112 -1.94 12.65 -10.59
N VAL A 113 -2.84 12.38 -11.55
CA VAL A 113 -3.77 13.39 -12.08
C VAL A 113 -4.95 13.64 -11.14
N VAL A 114 -5.55 12.58 -10.60
CA VAL A 114 -6.74 12.68 -9.75
C VAL A 114 -6.65 11.78 -8.52
N GLY A 115 -6.20 10.53 -8.68
CA GLY A 115 -6.17 9.58 -7.59
C GLY A 115 -6.25 8.12 -8.05
N PRO A 116 -6.55 7.18 -7.14
CA PRO A 116 -6.51 5.75 -7.43
C PRO A 116 -7.41 5.33 -8.59
N VAL A 117 -6.87 4.47 -9.45
CA VAL A 117 -7.54 4.01 -10.67
C VAL A 117 -7.76 2.50 -10.60
N ALA A 118 -8.94 2.02 -11.01
CA ALA A 118 -9.20 0.59 -11.26
C ALA A 118 -9.89 0.38 -12.58
N PHE A 119 -9.93 -0.88 -12.98
CA PHE A 119 -10.86 -1.35 -13.98
C PHE A 119 -12.31 -1.10 -13.54
N GLY A 120 -13.17 -0.78 -14.50
CA GLY A 120 -14.61 -0.79 -14.31
C GLY A 120 -15.16 -2.20 -14.40
N CYS A 121 -16.37 -2.43 -13.88
CA CYS A 121 -17.03 -3.72 -14.06
C CYS A 121 -17.45 -3.88 -15.53
N GLY A 122 -16.77 -4.76 -16.28
CA GLY A 122 -17.07 -5.01 -17.70
C GLY A 122 -18.54 -5.32 -17.99
N LEU A 123 -19.23 -6.06 -17.11
CA LEU A 123 -20.67 -6.31 -17.24
C LEU A 123 -21.54 -5.05 -17.10
N CYS A 124 -21.20 -4.15 -16.17
CA CYS A 124 -21.89 -2.87 -16.05
C CYS A 124 -21.61 -1.97 -17.24
N THR A 125 -20.37 -1.97 -17.74
CA THR A 125 -19.99 -1.21 -18.93
C THR A 125 -20.77 -1.70 -20.13
N ALA A 126 -20.74 -3.00 -20.43
CA ALA A 126 -21.48 -3.61 -21.53
C ALA A 126 -22.99 -3.30 -21.46
N GLN A 127 -23.60 -3.44 -20.28
CA GLN A 127 -25.01 -3.11 -20.08
C GLN A 127 -25.32 -1.62 -20.38
N ARG A 128 -24.40 -0.70 -20.08
CA ARG A 128 -24.62 0.75 -20.26
C ARG A 128 -24.27 1.25 -21.65
N THR A 129 -23.33 0.60 -22.33
CA THR A 129 -22.73 1.12 -23.57
C THR A 129 -23.04 0.24 -24.78
N GLY A 130 -23.63 -0.94 -24.56
CA GLY A 130 -23.87 -1.95 -25.59
C GLY A 130 -22.59 -2.63 -26.10
N THR A 131 -21.43 -2.37 -25.48
CA THR A 131 -20.13 -2.86 -25.95
C THR A 131 -19.28 -3.39 -24.80
N ALA A 132 -18.71 -4.57 -24.97
CA ALA A 132 -17.84 -5.21 -23.99
C ALA A 132 -16.40 -4.68 -24.08
N VAL A 133 -16.23 -3.37 -23.87
CA VAL A 133 -14.92 -2.71 -23.87
C VAL A 133 -14.45 -2.51 -22.43
N ARG A 134 -13.17 -2.76 -22.18
CA ARG A 134 -12.51 -2.44 -20.92
C ARG A 134 -12.74 -0.96 -20.58
N ALA A 135 -13.23 -0.70 -19.38
CA ALA A 135 -13.33 0.65 -18.85
C ALA A 135 -12.32 0.82 -17.72
N VAL A 136 -11.76 2.01 -17.59
CA VAL A 136 -10.86 2.37 -16.49
C VAL A 136 -11.40 3.62 -15.82
N ARG A 137 -11.49 3.61 -14.48
CA ARG A 137 -12.18 4.64 -13.70
C ARG A 137 -11.37 5.03 -12.47
N TYR A 138 -11.45 6.31 -12.12
CA TYR A 138 -11.11 6.83 -10.81
C TYR A 138 -12.12 6.32 -9.80
N VAL A 139 -11.68 5.41 -8.96
CA VAL A 139 -12.50 4.82 -7.91
C VAL A 139 -11.61 4.68 -6.69
N PRO A 140 -12.02 5.14 -5.50
CA PRO A 140 -11.23 4.91 -4.31
C PRO A 140 -11.29 3.44 -3.89
N ARG A 141 -10.33 3.00 -3.06
CA ARG A 141 -10.20 1.60 -2.65
C ARG A 141 -11.41 1.06 -1.87
N TRP A 142 -12.18 1.94 -1.23
CA TRP A 142 -13.39 1.58 -0.50
C TRP A 142 -14.66 1.47 -1.37
N GLU A 143 -14.58 1.74 -2.68
CA GLU A 143 -15.68 1.62 -3.65
C GLU A 143 -15.40 0.59 -4.76
N ARG A 144 -14.48 -0.34 -4.51
CA ARG A 144 -14.03 -1.33 -5.51
C ARG A 144 -15.02 -2.48 -5.71
N VAL A 145 -16.07 -2.62 -4.92
CA VAL A 145 -17.03 -3.72 -5.06
C VAL A 145 -18.16 -3.33 -6.01
N CYS A 146 -18.22 -4.00 -7.15
CA CYS A 146 -19.41 -4.02 -7.98
C CYS A 146 -20.47 -4.94 -7.35
N VAL A 147 -21.35 -4.36 -6.53
CA VAL A 147 -22.40 -5.10 -5.80
C VAL A 147 -23.33 -5.88 -6.75
N ARG A 148 -23.66 -5.30 -7.91
CA ARG A 148 -24.56 -5.94 -8.90
C ARG A 148 -24.01 -7.26 -9.45
N HIS A 149 -22.69 -7.35 -9.61
CA HIS A 149 -22.05 -8.50 -10.27
C HIS A 149 -21.14 -9.30 -9.33
N GLY A 150 -21.05 -8.91 -8.05
CA GLY A 150 -20.18 -9.53 -7.06
C GLY A 150 -18.71 -9.55 -7.48
N ARG A 151 -18.19 -8.42 -7.95
CA ARG A 151 -16.79 -8.31 -8.44
C ARG A 151 -16.02 -7.27 -7.66
N TRP A 152 -14.84 -7.62 -7.17
CA TRP A 152 -13.85 -6.66 -6.70
C TRP A 152 -13.04 -6.15 -7.89
N LEU A 153 -13.02 -4.83 -8.10
CA LEU A 153 -12.33 -4.17 -9.20
C LEU A 153 -10.85 -3.97 -8.85
N LEU A 154 -9.95 -4.55 -9.64
CA LEU A 154 -8.51 -4.51 -9.37
C LEU A 154 -7.88 -3.17 -9.76
N ASP A 155 -6.80 -2.78 -9.06
CA ASP A 155 -6.05 -1.57 -9.39
C ASP A 155 -5.48 -1.69 -10.83
N ALA A 156 -5.65 -0.64 -11.62
CA ALA A 156 -5.24 -0.62 -13.04
C ALA A 156 -3.75 -0.27 -13.24
N ASP A 157 -3.03 0.03 -12.16
CA ASP A 157 -1.63 0.44 -12.16
C ASP A 157 -0.66 -0.75 -12.08
N ALA A 158 -1.18 -1.94 -11.81
CA ALA A 158 -0.46 -3.19 -11.67
C ALA A 158 -0.32 -3.93 -13.00
N ASP A 159 0.86 -4.49 -13.23
CA ASP A 159 1.19 -5.28 -14.42
C ASP A 159 0.65 -6.71 -14.28
N GLN A 160 -0.68 -6.85 -14.34
CA GLN A 160 -1.37 -8.13 -14.25
C GLN A 160 -2.64 -8.15 -15.10
N PRO A 161 -3.01 -9.30 -15.68
CA PRO A 161 -4.05 -9.36 -16.70
C PRO A 161 -5.48 -9.33 -16.15
N ARG A 162 -5.70 -9.58 -14.85
CA ARG A 162 -7.06 -9.67 -14.30
C ARG A 162 -7.66 -8.28 -14.08
N GLU A 163 -8.89 -8.08 -14.52
CA GLU A 163 -9.59 -6.82 -14.27
C GLU A 163 -10.37 -6.85 -12.95
N TYR A 164 -10.68 -8.05 -12.45
CA TYR A 164 -11.49 -8.23 -11.26
C TYR A 164 -11.21 -9.55 -10.53
N LEU A 165 -11.64 -9.63 -9.27
CA LEU A 165 -11.79 -10.86 -8.49
C LEU A 165 -13.27 -11.15 -8.21
N ASP A 166 -13.65 -12.42 -8.22
CA ASP A 166 -15.01 -12.82 -7.86
C ASP A 166 -15.18 -12.82 -6.34
N VAL A 167 -16.16 -12.07 -5.85
CA VAL A 167 -16.51 -11.96 -4.43
C VAL A 167 -17.97 -12.34 -4.17
N ARG A 168 -18.64 -13.02 -5.11
CA ARG A 168 -20.04 -13.49 -4.94
C ARG A 168 -20.19 -14.43 -3.75
N ARG A 169 -19.16 -15.23 -3.46
CA ARG A 169 -19.11 -16.15 -2.31
C ARG A 169 -18.62 -15.48 -1.01
N LEU A 170 -18.43 -14.16 -1.02
CA LEU A 170 -17.92 -13.36 0.10
C LEU A 170 -18.88 -12.20 0.43
N PRO A 171 -20.08 -12.48 0.96
CA PRO A 171 -21.07 -11.45 1.28
C PRO A 171 -20.55 -10.39 2.26
N GLU A 172 -19.58 -10.73 3.11
CA GLU A 172 -18.95 -9.81 4.05
C GLU A 172 -18.21 -8.65 3.37
N VAL A 173 -17.69 -8.85 2.16
CA VAL A 173 -17.01 -7.81 1.36
C VAL A 173 -18.02 -6.78 0.87
N VAL A 174 -19.19 -7.23 0.39
CA VAL A 174 -20.31 -6.35 0.00
C VAL A 174 -20.86 -5.61 1.22
N ALA A 175 -21.03 -6.31 2.34
CA ALA A 175 -21.49 -5.72 3.59
C ALA A 175 -20.51 -4.64 4.10
N ALA A 176 -19.20 -4.87 3.97
CA ALA A 176 -18.17 -3.90 4.33
C ALA A 176 -18.26 -2.63 3.47
N GLN A 177 -18.48 -2.74 2.15
CA GLN A 177 -18.65 -1.56 1.29
C GLN A 177 -19.89 -0.74 1.70
N ARG A 178 -21.01 -1.42 2.01
CA ARG A 178 -22.21 -0.74 2.49
C ARG A 178 -21.98 -0.03 3.83
N ARG A 179 -21.27 -0.68 4.75
CA ARG A 179 -20.89 -0.09 6.05
C ARG A 179 -19.97 1.11 5.89
N TRP A 180 -19.08 1.11 4.90
CA TRP A 180 -18.15 2.21 4.68
C TRP A 180 -18.85 3.57 4.55
N ALA A 181 -20.00 3.66 3.89
CA ALA A 181 -20.75 4.92 3.78
C ALA A 181 -21.08 5.53 5.16
N SER A 182 -21.41 4.69 6.15
CA SER A 182 -21.66 5.15 7.52
C SER A 182 -20.36 5.54 8.25
N VAL A 183 -19.28 4.78 8.04
CA VAL A 183 -17.95 5.03 8.63
C VAL A 183 -17.38 6.34 8.11
N GLY A 184 -17.45 6.59 6.79
CA GLY A 184 -17.03 7.85 6.18
C GLY A 184 -17.80 9.05 6.70
N ARG A 185 -19.12 8.94 6.91
CA ARG A 185 -19.91 10.01 7.57
C ARG A 185 -19.46 10.26 9.01
N ARG A 186 -19.12 9.20 9.77
CA ARG A 186 -18.56 9.36 11.12
C ARG A 186 -17.19 10.03 11.10
N ALA A 187 -16.33 9.69 10.14
CA ALA A 187 -15.04 10.35 9.96
C ALA A 187 -15.21 11.87 9.79
N VAL A 188 -16.10 12.29 8.88
CA VAL A 188 -16.39 13.72 8.65
C VAL A 188 -16.90 14.40 9.92
N ARG A 189 -17.83 13.79 10.66
CA ARG A 189 -18.33 14.35 11.94
C ARG A 189 -17.25 14.46 13.00
N ALA A 190 -16.26 13.57 12.99
CA ALA A 190 -15.12 13.59 13.89
C ALA A 190 -13.99 14.55 13.41
N GLY A 191 -14.21 15.31 12.34
CA GLY A 191 -13.21 16.22 11.76
C GLY A 191 -12.05 15.49 11.06
N ALA A 192 -12.23 14.22 10.70
CA ALA A 192 -11.22 13.41 10.03
C ALA A 192 -11.58 13.18 8.55
N GLU A 193 -10.59 13.23 7.67
CA GLU A 193 -10.80 12.92 6.26
C GLU A 193 -11.03 11.41 6.08
N PRO A 194 -12.13 10.97 5.45
CA PRO A 194 -12.43 9.54 5.26
C PRO A 194 -11.30 8.76 4.58
N ALA A 195 -10.60 9.39 3.64
CA ALA A 195 -9.46 8.79 2.93
C ALA A 195 -8.30 8.46 3.85
N ARG A 196 -7.98 9.36 4.80
CA ARG A 196 -6.89 9.18 5.77
C ARG A 196 -7.23 8.10 6.80
N VAL A 197 -8.47 8.07 7.27
CA VAL A 197 -8.97 7.00 8.14
C VAL A 197 -8.86 5.65 7.44
N PHE A 198 -9.29 5.56 6.17
CA PHE A 198 -9.17 4.33 5.39
C PHE A 198 -7.72 3.90 5.21
N ALA A 199 -6.84 4.85 4.86
CA ALA A 199 -5.43 4.57 4.62
C ALA A 199 -4.74 4.02 5.88
N LEU A 200 -5.01 4.61 7.05
CA LEU A 200 -4.47 4.14 8.32
C LEU A 200 -5.01 2.75 8.69
N ALA A 201 -6.33 2.53 8.60
CA ALA A 201 -6.92 1.21 8.87
C ALA A 201 -6.40 0.14 7.91
N ARG A 202 -6.21 0.49 6.62
CA ARG A 202 -5.61 -0.40 5.63
C ARG A 202 -4.15 -0.71 5.96
N ALA A 203 -3.38 0.27 6.43
CA ALA A 203 -2.00 0.05 6.86
C ALA A 203 -1.90 -0.92 8.03
N VAL A 204 -2.75 -0.75 9.05
CA VAL A 204 -2.85 -1.65 10.20
C VAL A 204 -3.15 -3.09 9.75
N VAL A 205 -4.20 -3.27 8.95
CA VAL A 205 -4.64 -4.60 8.53
C VAL A 205 -3.69 -5.24 7.52
N ALA A 206 -3.05 -4.45 6.66
CA ALA A 206 -2.02 -4.96 5.75
C ALA A 206 -0.79 -5.47 6.51
N ARG A 207 -0.44 -4.85 7.64
CA ARG A 207 0.64 -5.35 8.49
C ARG A 207 0.28 -6.69 9.15
N TRP A 208 -0.97 -6.81 9.63
CA TRP A 208 -1.49 -8.09 10.13
C TRP A 208 -1.49 -9.18 9.05
N TRP A 209 -1.85 -8.81 7.81
CA TRP A 209 -1.85 -9.72 6.67
C TRP A 209 -0.48 -10.35 6.38
N GLU A 210 0.61 -9.58 6.53
CA GLU A 210 1.96 -10.11 6.33
C GLU A 210 2.32 -11.15 7.40
N GLY A 211 1.96 -10.91 8.68
CA GLY A 211 2.20 -11.85 9.78
C GLY A 211 1.24 -13.04 9.86
N ALA A 212 0.07 -12.93 9.22
CA ALA A 212 -1.05 -13.86 9.37
C ALA A 212 -0.74 -15.33 9.07
N TYR A 213 0.23 -15.60 8.20
CA TYR A 213 0.57 -16.98 7.82
C TYR A 213 1.19 -17.77 8.98
N GLY A 214 1.84 -17.08 9.94
CA GLY A 214 2.38 -17.70 11.14
C GLY A 214 1.35 -17.85 12.28
N TRP A 215 0.11 -17.41 12.09
CA TRP A 215 -0.91 -17.44 13.14
C TRP A 215 -1.77 -18.70 13.02
N GLU A 216 -1.54 -19.68 13.90
CA GLU A 216 -2.26 -20.96 13.90
C GLU A 216 -3.79 -20.82 13.95
N ARG A 217 -4.28 -19.77 14.61
CA ARG A 217 -5.73 -19.51 14.78
C ARG A 217 -6.36 -18.79 13.58
N GLU A 218 -5.58 -18.34 12.60
CA GLU A 218 -6.08 -17.60 11.45
C GLU A 218 -6.64 -18.53 10.36
N THR A 219 -7.97 -18.63 10.30
CA THR A 219 -8.67 -19.48 9.32
C THR A 219 -9.48 -18.68 8.28
N VAL A 220 -9.74 -17.41 8.54
CA VAL A 220 -10.67 -16.59 7.76
C VAL A 220 -10.01 -16.10 6.48
N TRP A 221 -8.84 -15.48 6.61
CA TRP A 221 -8.10 -14.92 5.48
C TRP A 221 -7.64 -15.99 4.48
N PRO A 222 -7.05 -17.13 4.89
CA PRO A 222 -6.74 -18.23 3.97
C PRO A 222 -7.98 -18.74 3.22
N ARG A 223 -9.10 -18.95 3.92
CA ARG A 223 -10.35 -19.40 3.31
C ARG A 223 -10.87 -18.40 2.28
N ARG A 224 -10.90 -17.10 2.60
CA ARG A 224 -11.32 -16.07 1.65
C ARG A 224 -10.39 -15.98 0.45
N LEU A 225 -9.08 -16.10 0.67
CA LEU A 225 -8.07 -16.08 -0.38
C LEU A 225 -8.30 -17.24 -1.37
N HIS A 226 -8.53 -18.44 -0.85
CA HIS A 226 -8.87 -19.62 -1.66
C HIS A 226 -10.15 -19.40 -2.49
N LEU A 227 -11.17 -18.75 -1.92
CA LEU A 227 -12.42 -18.45 -2.63
C LEU A 227 -12.22 -17.42 -3.76
N VAL A 228 -11.46 -16.34 -3.54
CA VAL A 228 -11.18 -15.36 -4.61
C VAL A 228 -10.26 -15.93 -5.69
N ALA A 229 -9.44 -16.93 -5.35
CA ALA A 229 -8.60 -17.66 -6.27
C ALA A 229 -9.37 -18.69 -7.13
N GLY A 230 -10.69 -18.86 -6.90
CA GLY A 230 -11.51 -19.80 -7.66
C GLY A 230 -11.42 -21.25 -7.17
N GLY A 231 -10.94 -21.48 -5.95
CA GLY A 231 -10.80 -22.81 -5.37
C GLY A 231 -9.40 -23.41 -5.46
N ASP A 232 -8.41 -22.67 -5.97
CA ASP A 232 -7.00 -23.05 -5.89
C ASP A 232 -6.11 -21.81 -5.83
N ALA A 233 -5.64 -21.49 -4.62
CA ALA A 233 -4.62 -20.47 -4.40
C ALA A 233 -3.19 -21.06 -4.37
N GLY A 234 -3.05 -22.39 -4.31
CA GLY A 234 -1.78 -23.08 -4.04
C GLY A 234 -0.78 -22.98 -5.18
N GLY A 235 -1.24 -22.99 -6.43
CA GLY A 235 -0.35 -22.93 -7.61
C GLY A 235 0.47 -21.64 -7.76
N ASP A 236 0.04 -20.52 -7.18
CA ASP A 236 0.80 -19.25 -7.16
C ASP A 236 0.43 -18.42 -5.90
N LEU A 237 0.65 -19.02 -4.72
CA LEU A 237 0.18 -18.47 -3.44
C LEU A 237 0.71 -17.06 -3.17
N GLU A 238 1.98 -16.79 -3.46
CA GLU A 238 2.60 -15.47 -3.25
C GLU A 238 1.93 -14.40 -4.12
N TRP A 239 1.68 -14.72 -5.40
CA TRP A 239 0.97 -13.82 -6.29
C TRP A 239 -0.46 -13.58 -5.82
N TRP A 240 -1.17 -14.64 -5.42
CA TRP A 240 -2.53 -14.53 -4.88
C TRP A 240 -2.56 -13.69 -3.61
N ARG A 241 -1.56 -13.82 -2.74
CA ARG A 241 -1.45 -13.00 -1.53
C ARG A 241 -1.33 -11.52 -1.85
N ILE A 242 -0.69 -11.15 -2.96
CA ILE A 242 -0.56 -9.76 -3.41
C ILE A 242 -1.85 -9.27 -4.06
N VAL A 243 -2.39 -10.01 -5.03
CA VAL A 243 -3.55 -9.57 -5.83
C VAL A 243 -4.85 -9.66 -5.03
N GLY A 244 -4.97 -10.67 -4.17
CA GLY A 244 -6.15 -10.92 -3.35
C GLY A 244 -6.25 -10.08 -2.08
N ARG A 245 -5.14 -9.54 -1.56
CA ARG A 245 -5.08 -8.88 -0.22
C ARG A 245 -6.23 -7.92 -0.02
N ASP A 246 -6.31 -6.89 -0.86
CA ASP A 246 -7.23 -5.78 -0.63
C ASP A 246 -8.70 -6.24 -0.68
N ALA A 247 -9.05 -7.28 -1.45
CA ALA A 247 -10.38 -7.87 -1.44
C ALA A 247 -10.65 -8.72 -0.18
N VAL A 248 -9.67 -9.53 0.23
CA VAL A 248 -9.77 -10.48 1.34
C VAL A 248 -9.86 -9.78 2.69
N VAL A 249 -9.07 -8.72 2.88
CA VAL A 249 -8.94 -7.99 4.15
C VAL A 249 -9.89 -6.80 4.27
N PHE A 250 -10.61 -6.45 3.19
CA PHE A 250 -11.52 -5.30 3.16
C PHE A 250 -12.52 -5.26 4.33
N PRO A 251 -13.15 -6.38 4.74
CA PRO A 251 -14.05 -6.37 5.89
C PRO A 251 -13.38 -5.92 7.17
N GLU A 252 -12.15 -6.37 7.44
CA GLU A 252 -11.37 -5.99 8.60
C GLU A 252 -10.91 -4.53 8.52
N VAL A 253 -10.53 -4.03 7.33
CA VAL A 253 -10.20 -2.60 7.13
C VAL A 253 -11.35 -1.69 7.53
N VAL A 254 -12.58 -2.01 7.10
CA VAL A 254 -13.77 -1.22 7.45
C VAL A 254 -14.09 -1.33 8.94
N ALA A 255 -13.90 -2.50 9.55
CA ALA A 255 -14.11 -2.71 10.98
C ALA A 255 -13.11 -1.91 11.83
N VAL A 256 -11.81 -1.97 11.49
CA VAL A 256 -10.74 -1.18 12.14
C VAL A 256 -11.00 0.30 11.98
N ALA A 257 -11.29 0.79 10.77
CA ALA A 257 -11.64 2.20 10.55
C ALA A 257 -12.84 2.64 11.42
N GLY A 258 -13.86 1.79 11.53
CA GLY A 258 -15.01 2.03 12.39
C GLY A 258 -14.66 2.08 13.87
N ALA A 259 -13.76 1.20 14.33
CA ALA A 259 -13.30 1.13 15.72
C ALA A 259 -12.42 2.34 16.09
N LEU A 260 -11.47 2.72 15.24
CA LEU A 260 -10.59 3.87 15.51
C LEU A 260 -11.35 5.21 15.54
N LEU A 261 -12.54 5.28 14.93
CA LEU A 261 -13.42 6.45 15.02
C LEU A 261 -14.33 6.45 16.25
N ASP A 262 -14.39 5.35 17.01
CA ASP A 262 -15.22 5.24 18.20
C ASP A 262 -14.56 5.96 19.38
N PRO A 263 -15.19 7.00 19.98
CA PRO A 263 -14.63 7.68 21.13
C PRO A 263 -14.34 6.75 22.31
N GLY A 264 -15.12 5.68 22.48
CA GLY A 264 -14.87 4.67 23.50
C GLY A 264 -13.56 3.93 23.28
N MET A 265 -13.13 3.71 22.04
CA MET A 265 -11.83 3.09 21.74
C MET A 265 -10.69 4.04 22.09
N ALA A 266 -10.83 5.35 21.83
CA ALA A 266 -9.85 6.35 22.26
C ALA A 266 -9.75 6.46 23.79
N GLU A 267 -10.86 6.24 24.51
CA GLU A 267 -10.86 6.17 25.97
C GLU A 267 -10.08 4.96 26.50
N LEU A 268 -10.25 3.78 25.88
CA LEU A 268 -9.49 2.59 26.27
C LEU A 268 -7.98 2.80 26.11
N VAL A 269 -7.54 3.44 25.02
CA VAL A 269 -6.12 3.80 24.83
C VAL A 269 -5.64 4.73 25.95
N TRP A 270 -6.46 5.71 26.34
CA TRP A 270 -6.11 6.64 27.41
C TRP A 270 -5.93 5.93 28.76
N VAL A 271 -6.85 5.04 29.12
CA VAL A 271 -6.78 4.21 30.32
C VAL A 271 -5.56 3.28 30.29
N ASP A 272 -5.32 2.61 29.16
CA ASP A 272 -4.17 1.71 28.99
C ASP A 272 -2.84 2.47 29.17
N SER A 273 -2.76 3.73 28.72
CA SER A 273 -1.57 4.59 28.86
C SER A 273 -1.25 5.07 30.30
N GLY A 274 -2.09 4.70 31.28
CA GLY A 274 -2.01 5.16 32.67
C GLY A 274 -2.62 6.55 32.88
N ALA A 275 -3.34 7.08 31.88
CA ALA A 275 -3.96 8.38 31.90
C ALA A 275 -2.97 9.50 32.34
N GLY A 276 -3.26 10.16 33.46
CA GLY A 276 -2.44 11.22 34.05
C GLY A 276 -1.12 10.76 34.68
N ARG A 277 -0.90 9.44 34.83
CA ARG A 277 0.37 8.85 35.29
C ARG A 277 0.93 7.95 34.19
N PRO A 278 1.81 8.44 33.31
CA PRO A 278 2.29 7.68 32.16
C PRO A 278 2.87 6.33 32.55
N ARG A 279 2.42 5.27 31.88
CA ARG A 279 3.01 3.93 31.94
C ARG A 279 3.20 3.34 30.54
N PRO A 280 4.10 2.36 30.35
CA PRO A 280 4.16 1.58 29.12
C PRO A 280 2.80 0.95 28.80
N LEU A 281 2.44 0.89 27.52
CA LEU A 281 1.21 0.22 27.09
C LEU A 281 1.33 -1.28 27.40
N PRO A 282 0.32 -1.88 28.07
CA PRO A 282 0.35 -3.30 28.36
C PRO A 282 0.23 -4.13 27.08
N ALA A 283 0.96 -5.25 27.02
CA ALA A 283 0.87 -6.24 25.94
C ALA A 283 -0.52 -6.91 25.82
N ASP A 284 -1.39 -6.73 26.81
CA ASP A 284 -2.77 -7.21 26.76
C ASP A 284 -3.75 -6.11 27.24
N GLY A 285 -3.59 -4.92 26.67
CA GLY A 285 -4.41 -3.75 26.98
C GLY A 285 -5.88 -3.91 26.58
N LEU A 286 -6.75 -3.20 27.31
CA LEU A 286 -8.20 -3.20 27.07
C LEU A 286 -8.55 -2.79 25.64
N PHE A 287 -7.79 -1.84 25.08
CA PHE A 287 -7.94 -1.41 23.69
C PHE A 287 -7.71 -2.56 22.71
N CYS A 288 -6.59 -3.29 22.83
CA CYS A 288 -6.23 -4.35 21.90
C CYS A 288 -7.21 -5.53 21.96
N ARG A 289 -7.64 -5.93 23.17
CA ARG A 289 -8.69 -6.94 23.34
C ARG A 289 -9.99 -6.52 22.65
N ARG A 290 -10.45 -5.29 22.92
CA ARG A 290 -11.67 -4.76 22.31
C ARG A 290 -11.57 -4.63 20.80
N LEU A 291 -10.40 -4.27 20.28
CA LEU A 291 -10.16 -4.21 18.84
C LEU A 291 -10.27 -5.62 18.21
N GLY A 292 -9.70 -6.64 18.84
CA GLY A 292 -9.84 -8.04 18.44
C GLY A 292 -11.31 -8.48 18.37
N GLU A 293 -12.10 -8.16 19.39
CA GLU A 293 -13.56 -8.41 19.39
C GLU A 293 -14.27 -7.70 18.25
N ARG A 294 -13.96 -6.42 18.00
CA ARG A 294 -14.58 -5.60 16.94
C ARG A 294 -14.34 -6.15 15.53
N VAL A 295 -13.21 -6.83 15.31
CA VAL A 295 -12.91 -7.50 14.03
C VAL A 295 -13.33 -8.97 14.02
N GLY A 296 -13.97 -9.47 15.09
CA GLY A 296 -14.44 -10.85 15.19
C GLY A 296 -13.31 -11.87 15.43
N ARG A 297 -12.15 -11.41 15.91
CA ARG A 297 -10.97 -12.25 16.22
C ARG A 297 -10.42 -11.87 17.59
N PRO A 298 -11.04 -12.32 18.70
CA PRO A 298 -10.59 -11.97 20.05
C PRO A 298 -9.12 -12.33 20.31
N TRP A 299 -8.66 -13.44 19.72
CA TRP A 299 -7.27 -13.90 19.80
C TRP A 299 -6.25 -12.98 19.12
N LEU A 300 -6.69 -12.05 18.26
CA LEU A 300 -5.82 -11.11 17.56
C LEU A 300 -5.32 -10.01 18.50
N GLY A 301 -6.06 -9.67 19.56
CA GLY A 301 -5.73 -8.58 20.48
C GLY A 301 -4.30 -8.64 21.02
N PRO A 302 -3.88 -9.75 21.66
CA PRO A 302 -2.51 -9.90 22.17
C PRO A 302 -1.44 -9.78 21.07
N LEU A 303 -1.67 -10.36 19.88
CA LEU A 303 -0.73 -10.30 18.76
C LEU A 303 -0.57 -8.87 18.21
N VAL A 304 -1.63 -8.08 18.27
CA VAL A 304 -1.64 -6.67 17.85
C VAL A 304 -0.89 -5.79 18.85
N ALA A 305 -0.85 -6.17 20.12
CA ALA A 305 -0.12 -5.40 21.12
C ALA A 305 1.41 -5.60 21.02
N SER A 306 1.86 -6.73 20.48
CA SER A 306 3.27 -7.00 20.19
C SER A 306 3.78 -6.27 18.93
N ASP A 307 2.91 -5.55 18.23
CA ASP A 307 3.26 -4.74 17.05
C ASP A 307 3.93 -3.40 17.44
N HIS A 308 5.21 -3.48 17.80
CA HIS A 308 5.99 -2.31 18.22
C HIS A 308 6.32 -1.43 17.00
N GLY A 309 5.91 -0.15 17.06
CA GLY A 309 6.22 0.83 16.03
C GLY A 309 5.31 0.83 14.80
N GLY A 310 4.24 0.02 14.77
CA GLY A 310 3.28 0.00 13.67
C GLY A 310 2.34 1.23 13.60
N PRO A 311 1.54 1.34 12.51
CA PRO A 311 0.56 2.43 12.34
C PRO A 311 -0.48 2.51 13.46
N LEU A 312 -0.80 1.38 14.12
CA LEU A 312 -1.73 1.35 15.23
C LEU A 312 -1.14 2.02 16.48
N ILE A 313 0.10 1.70 16.82
CA ILE A 313 0.83 2.34 17.93
C ILE A 313 1.02 3.84 17.67
N ALA A 314 1.31 4.22 16.42
CA ALA A 314 1.39 5.63 16.04
C ALA A 314 0.06 6.38 16.27
N TRP A 315 -1.06 5.76 15.90
CA TRP A 315 -2.40 6.30 16.17
C TRP A 315 -2.68 6.41 17.67
N MET A 316 -2.40 5.36 18.45
CA MET A 316 -2.56 5.36 19.92
C MET A 316 -1.73 6.48 20.57
N GLY A 317 -0.47 6.63 20.15
CA GLY A 317 0.41 7.71 20.60
C GLY A 317 -0.13 9.10 20.27
N GLY A 318 -0.72 9.29 19.08
CA GLY A 318 -1.37 10.54 18.69
C GLY A 318 -2.57 10.89 19.58
N VAL A 319 -3.41 9.90 19.92
CA VAL A 319 -4.53 10.06 20.86
C VAL A 319 -4.03 10.48 22.24
N ILE A 320 -3.00 9.81 22.77
CA ILE A 320 -2.43 10.09 24.09
C ILE A 320 -1.82 11.49 24.15
N ARG A 321 -0.99 11.86 23.17
CA ARG A 321 -0.35 13.19 23.09
C ARG A 321 -1.39 14.31 23.05
N ARG A 322 -2.41 14.16 22.20
CA ARG A 322 -3.51 15.12 22.08
C ARG A 322 -4.25 15.32 23.41
N ARG A 323 -4.50 14.25 24.16
CA ARG A 323 -5.16 14.32 25.47
C ARG A 323 -4.28 14.93 26.56
N ARG A 324 -2.96 14.72 26.51
CA ARG A 324 -2.02 15.30 27.49
C ARG A 324 -1.73 16.78 27.26
N GLY A 325 -2.14 17.35 26.13
CA GLY A 325 -1.70 18.69 25.72
C GLY A 325 -0.19 18.76 25.44
N VAL A 326 0.51 17.62 25.43
CA VAL A 326 1.93 17.51 25.11
C VAL A 326 2.03 17.28 23.60
N GLY A 327 1.98 18.38 22.88
CA GLY A 327 2.17 18.43 21.44
C GLY A 327 2.89 19.71 21.08
N GLY A 328 3.88 19.63 20.18
CA GLY A 328 4.45 20.81 19.54
C GLY A 328 3.41 21.61 18.74
N PRO A 329 3.82 22.69 18.04
CA PRO A 329 2.91 23.47 17.19
C PRO A 329 2.10 22.56 16.25
N PRO A 330 0.90 22.99 15.79
CA PRO A 330 0.09 22.22 14.86
C PRO A 330 0.94 21.70 13.68
N GLY A 331 1.03 20.38 13.55
CA GLY A 331 1.96 19.73 12.62
C GLY A 331 1.83 18.20 12.62
N TYR A 332 2.59 17.55 11.72
CA TYR A 332 2.48 16.13 11.36
C TYR A 332 2.54 15.13 12.53
N ASP A 333 3.16 15.47 13.66
CA ASP A 333 3.36 14.54 14.78
C ASP A 333 2.19 14.43 15.77
N ASN A 334 1.21 15.34 15.72
CA ASN A 334 0.09 15.36 16.69
C ASN A 334 -1.25 14.90 16.10
N ASP A 335 -1.33 14.71 14.78
CA ASP A 335 -2.54 14.25 14.12
C ASP A 335 -2.60 12.70 14.14
N PRO A 336 -3.55 12.08 14.87
CA PRO A 336 -3.65 10.62 14.94
C PRO A 336 -3.95 9.99 13.57
N TRP A 337 -4.46 10.75 12.61
CA TRP A 337 -4.75 10.27 11.24
C TRP A 337 -3.58 10.47 10.28
N TRP A 338 -2.42 10.95 10.76
CA TRP A 338 -1.23 11.06 9.94
C TRP A 338 -0.57 9.70 9.77
N LEU A 339 -0.44 9.28 8.52
CA LEU A 339 0.19 8.01 8.17
C LEU A 339 1.57 8.29 7.60
N ARG A 340 2.60 7.96 8.38
CA ARG A 340 4.00 8.07 7.96
C ARG A 340 4.27 7.19 6.73
N GLN A 341 5.21 7.60 5.90
CA GLN A 341 5.49 6.94 4.63
C GLN A 341 5.92 5.48 4.84
N GLU A 342 6.71 5.22 5.87
CA GLU A 342 7.17 3.89 6.28
C GLU A 342 6.05 2.94 6.69
N HIS A 343 4.90 3.47 7.12
CA HIS A 343 3.72 2.67 7.50
C HIS A 343 2.74 2.48 6.35
N GLN A 344 2.96 3.11 5.20
CA GLN A 344 2.05 2.95 4.08
C GLN A 344 2.11 1.52 3.54
N ALA A 345 0.95 0.86 3.49
CA ALA A 345 0.85 -0.48 2.94
C ALA A 345 1.24 -0.49 1.45
N ALA A 346 2.15 -1.41 1.10
CA ALA A 346 2.67 -1.56 -0.25
C ALA A 346 1.54 -1.70 -1.29
N THR A 347 1.73 -1.08 -2.45
CA THR A 347 0.76 -1.18 -3.55
C THR A 347 0.87 -2.54 -4.23
N MET A 348 -0.24 -3.03 -4.80
CA MET A 348 -0.25 -4.27 -5.60
C MET A 348 0.80 -4.21 -6.70
N ALA A 349 0.86 -3.10 -7.45
CA ALA A 349 1.87 -2.89 -8.48
C ALA A 349 3.31 -2.92 -7.95
N GLY A 350 3.55 -2.38 -6.75
CA GLY A 350 4.86 -2.42 -6.11
C GLY A 350 5.28 -3.84 -5.74
N GLN A 351 4.39 -4.59 -5.10
CA GLN A 351 4.66 -5.97 -4.68
C GLN A 351 4.84 -6.91 -5.88
N LEU A 352 4.01 -6.78 -6.93
CA LEU A 352 4.17 -7.59 -8.15
C LEU A 352 5.48 -7.28 -8.89
N ARG A 353 5.97 -6.04 -8.86
CA ARG A 353 7.30 -5.72 -9.41
C ARG A 353 8.41 -6.41 -8.65
N VAL A 354 8.33 -6.47 -7.32
CA VAL A 354 9.31 -7.17 -6.49
C VAL A 354 9.28 -8.66 -6.80
N LEU A 355 8.09 -9.28 -6.75
CA LEU A 355 7.90 -10.70 -7.07
C LEU A 355 8.40 -11.05 -8.49
N GLY A 356 8.12 -10.19 -9.48
CA GLY A 356 8.58 -10.37 -10.85
C GLY A 356 10.10 -10.27 -11.01
N LYS A 357 10.78 -9.45 -10.19
CA LYS A 357 12.25 -9.38 -10.15
C LYS A 357 12.84 -10.63 -9.51
N GLU A 358 12.24 -11.11 -8.43
CA GLU A 358 12.63 -12.35 -7.76
C GLU A 358 12.48 -13.58 -8.67
N LYS A 359 11.34 -13.72 -9.38
CA LYS A 359 11.12 -14.81 -10.34
C LYS A 359 12.06 -14.77 -11.55
N LYS A 360 12.58 -13.61 -11.95
CA LYS A 360 13.50 -13.45 -13.11
C LYS A 360 14.98 -13.62 -12.76
N ALA A 361 15.35 -13.49 -11.50
CA ALA A 361 16.71 -13.74 -11.01
C ALA A 361 16.70 -14.84 -9.92
N PRO A 362 16.22 -16.06 -10.23
CA PRO A 362 16.21 -17.16 -9.27
C PRO A 362 17.66 -17.48 -8.88
N GLY A 363 18.02 -17.25 -7.62
CA GLY A 363 19.39 -17.39 -7.09
C GLY A 363 19.99 -16.09 -6.53
N SER A 364 19.40 -14.93 -6.80
CA SER A 364 19.57 -13.75 -5.96
C SER A 364 18.46 -13.82 -4.93
N GLY A 365 18.79 -14.27 -3.71
CA GLY A 365 17.82 -14.40 -2.62
C GLY A 365 16.89 -13.19 -2.52
N THR A 366 15.65 -13.45 -2.09
CA THR A 366 14.60 -12.48 -1.76
C THR A 366 15.22 -11.14 -1.39
N MET A 367 14.90 -10.06 -2.11
CA MET A 367 15.55 -8.77 -1.91
C MET A 367 15.57 -8.48 -0.40
N TRP A 368 16.75 -8.30 0.21
CA TRP A 368 16.91 -8.24 1.68
C TRP A 368 15.86 -7.35 2.37
N ARG A 369 15.48 -6.24 1.73
CA ARG A 369 14.45 -5.31 2.23
C ARG A 369 13.01 -5.84 2.19
N ALA A 370 12.69 -6.76 1.28
CA ALA A 370 11.39 -7.39 1.14
C ALA A 370 11.22 -8.61 2.07
N ALA A 371 12.30 -9.36 2.29
CA ALA A 371 12.30 -10.59 3.09
C ALA A 371 12.49 -10.35 4.59
N VAL A 372 13.33 -9.36 4.95
CA VAL A 372 13.68 -9.08 6.33
C VAL A 372 12.79 -7.94 6.87
N PRO A 373 12.06 -8.16 7.98
CA PRO A 373 11.23 -7.14 8.61
C PRO A 373 12.01 -5.84 8.89
N VAL A 374 11.31 -4.71 8.81
CA VAL A 374 11.93 -3.38 8.98
C VAL A 374 12.60 -3.23 10.34
N GLU A 375 12.03 -3.77 11.41
CA GLU A 375 12.61 -3.74 12.77
C GLU A 375 13.92 -4.52 12.85
N GLN A 376 13.96 -5.72 12.28
CA GLN A 376 15.18 -6.52 12.24
C GLN A 376 16.25 -5.81 11.39
N ARG A 377 15.87 -5.13 10.30
CA ARG A 377 16.78 -4.28 9.52
C ARG A 377 17.26 -3.05 10.29
N ALA A 378 16.39 -2.40 11.06
CA ALA A 378 16.72 -1.23 11.86
C ALA A 378 17.64 -1.60 13.03
N GLN A 379 17.42 -2.75 13.67
CA GLN A 379 18.27 -3.29 14.72
C GLN A 379 19.67 -3.62 14.19
N ILE A 380 19.76 -4.29 13.03
CA ILE A 380 21.05 -4.54 12.37
C ILE A 380 21.74 -3.22 12.03
N SER A 381 21.04 -2.24 11.47
CA SER A 381 21.61 -0.91 11.18
C SER A 381 22.13 -0.25 12.45
N SER A 382 21.32 -0.20 13.52
CA SER A 382 21.71 0.44 14.78
C SER A 382 22.94 -0.19 15.42
N LEU A 383 23.12 -1.51 15.32
CA LEU A 383 24.30 -2.21 15.83
C LEU A 383 25.55 -1.87 15.00
N VAL A 384 25.41 -1.81 13.68
CA VAL A 384 26.49 -1.42 12.75
C VAL A 384 26.87 0.05 12.93
N ASP A 385 25.90 0.94 13.01
CA ASP A 385 26.08 2.38 13.21
C ASP A 385 26.75 2.65 14.57
N GLY A 386 26.34 1.93 15.62
CA GLY A 386 26.97 1.99 16.93
C GLY A 386 28.43 1.52 16.92
N ALA A 387 28.74 0.41 16.25
CA ALA A 387 30.12 -0.06 16.09
C ALA A 387 30.97 0.94 15.31
N GLN A 388 30.41 1.53 14.25
CA GLN A 388 31.07 2.58 13.46
C GLN A 388 31.39 3.81 14.32
N GLU A 389 30.45 4.26 15.15
CA GLU A 389 30.66 5.41 16.05
C GLU A 389 31.78 5.15 17.06
N GLN A 390 31.83 3.96 17.66
CA GLN A 390 32.90 3.55 18.58
C GLN A 390 34.28 3.53 17.88
N LEU A 391 34.35 3.02 16.65
CA LEU A 391 35.59 3.00 15.86
C LEU A 391 36.03 4.41 15.42
N ILE A 392 35.09 5.33 15.17
CA ILE A 392 35.39 6.74 14.93
C ILE A 392 35.95 7.40 16.19
N GLN A 393 35.37 7.13 17.37
CA GLN A 393 35.88 7.61 18.66
C GLN A 393 37.28 7.06 18.98
N LEU A 394 37.57 5.80 18.60
CA LEU A 394 38.91 5.20 18.69
C LEU A 394 39.95 6.03 17.92
N ARG A 395 39.60 6.50 16.71
CA ARG A 395 40.49 7.30 15.86
C ARG A 395 40.85 8.65 16.47
N GLY A 396 39.97 9.21 17.30
CA GLY A 396 40.19 10.48 18.01
C GLY A 396 40.82 10.34 19.40
N ALA A 397 40.97 9.12 19.93
CA ALA A 397 41.45 8.86 21.28
C ALA A 397 42.96 8.50 21.31
N GLN A 398 43.83 9.48 21.03
CA GLN A 398 45.30 9.28 21.01
C GLN A 398 46.06 10.28 21.90
N ALA A 399 45.41 10.83 22.93
CA ALA A 399 46.05 11.77 23.86
C ALA A 399 45.86 11.31 25.32
N GLY A 400 46.95 11.29 26.09
CA GLY A 400 46.99 10.86 27.49
C GLY A 400 48.23 10.01 27.81
N SER A 401 48.28 9.47 29.03
CA SER A 401 49.34 8.52 29.41
C SER A 401 49.17 7.20 28.65
N SER A 402 50.26 6.46 28.44
CA SER A 402 50.24 5.19 27.72
C SER A 402 49.29 4.15 28.33
N ALA A 403 49.16 4.14 29.66
CA ALA A 403 48.23 3.26 30.37
C ALA A 403 46.76 3.64 30.12
N ASP A 404 46.43 4.93 30.18
CA ASP A 404 45.06 5.41 29.95
C ASP A 404 44.63 5.22 28.49
N VAL A 405 45.54 5.48 27.56
CA VAL A 405 45.33 5.25 26.13
C VAL A 405 45.14 3.76 25.86
N ALA A 406 46.00 2.89 26.39
CA ALA A 406 45.86 1.43 26.21
C ALA A 406 44.54 0.90 26.80
N GLN A 407 44.16 1.33 28.01
CA GLN A 407 42.91 0.91 28.64
C GLN A 407 41.69 1.38 27.81
N ARG A 408 41.71 2.62 27.32
CA ARG A 408 40.64 3.18 26.50
C ARG A 408 40.53 2.50 25.15
N LEU A 409 41.66 2.22 24.49
CA LEU A 409 41.70 1.50 23.22
C LEU A 409 41.14 0.07 23.38
N LEU A 410 41.59 -0.67 24.38
CA LEU A 410 41.12 -2.04 24.64
C LEU A 410 39.61 -2.08 24.94
N ARG A 411 39.09 -1.11 25.71
CA ARG A 411 37.66 -1.02 26.04
C ARG A 411 36.81 -0.71 24.80
N ILE A 412 37.21 0.27 24.00
CA ILE A 412 36.46 0.66 22.78
C ILE A 412 36.50 -0.46 21.74
N LEU A 413 37.66 -1.11 21.56
CA LEU A 413 37.80 -2.26 20.65
C LEU A 413 36.95 -3.45 21.12
N GLY A 414 36.97 -3.77 22.42
CA GLY A 414 36.12 -4.82 22.99
C GLY A 414 34.63 -4.55 22.78
N HIS A 415 34.17 -3.33 23.07
CA HIS A 415 32.77 -2.96 22.88
C HIS A 415 32.35 -2.94 21.40
N SER A 416 33.24 -2.53 20.50
CA SER A 416 32.99 -2.57 19.05
C SER A 416 32.88 -4.01 18.55
N ALA A 417 33.73 -4.92 19.06
CA ALA A 417 33.67 -6.33 18.72
C ALA A 417 32.33 -6.96 19.13
N ASP A 418 31.83 -6.67 20.33
CA ASP A 418 30.52 -7.15 20.81
C ASP A 418 29.36 -6.69 19.91
N LEU A 419 29.40 -5.43 19.46
CA LEU A 419 28.36 -4.87 18.58
C LEU A 419 28.39 -5.51 17.19
N ILE A 420 29.58 -5.76 16.64
CA ILE A 420 29.77 -6.43 15.34
C ILE A 420 29.31 -7.89 15.44
N GLU A 421 29.64 -8.59 16.53
CA GLU A 421 29.21 -9.97 16.75
C GLU A 421 27.68 -10.09 16.84
N LYS A 422 27.02 -9.18 17.58
CA LYS A 422 25.56 -9.11 17.62
C LYS A 422 24.96 -8.80 16.25
N ALA A 423 25.52 -7.84 15.52
CA ALA A 423 25.05 -7.52 14.17
C ALA A 423 25.15 -8.73 13.23
N LEU A 424 26.25 -9.50 13.33
CA LEU A 424 26.44 -10.74 12.59
C LEU A 424 25.38 -11.78 12.95
N GLN A 425 25.13 -12.02 14.24
CA GLN A 425 24.11 -12.97 14.70
C GLN A 425 22.70 -12.59 14.19
N HIS A 426 22.31 -11.32 14.32
CA HIS A 426 21.02 -10.83 13.82
C HIS A 426 20.90 -10.94 12.29
N THR A 427 22.00 -10.74 11.56
CA THR A 427 22.07 -10.87 10.10
C THR A 427 21.95 -12.33 9.66
N VAL A 428 22.58 -13.26 10.38
CA VAL A 428 22.48 -14.70 10.14
C VAL A 428 21.03 -15.18 10.30
N VAL A 429 20.36 -14.79 11.40
CA VAL A 429 18.96 -15.13 11.64
C VAL A 429 18.06 -14.53 10.56
N ALA A 430 18.28 -13.27 10.20
CA ALA A 430 17.53 -12.60 9.14
C ALA A 430 17.68 -13.30 7.78
N ALA A 431 18.89 -13.75 7.43
CA ALA A 431 19.16 -14.47 6.18
C ALA A 431 18.44 -15.83 6.14
N VAL A 432 18.51 -16.61 7.23
CA VAL A 432 17.82 -17.90 7.32
C VAL A 432 16.29 -17.72 7.25
N ASN A 433 15.75 -16.75 7.97
CA ASN A 433 14.31 -16.44 7.92
C ASN A 433 13.86 -15.93 6.55
N ALA A 434 14.75 -15.29 5.80
CA ALA A 434 14.53 -14.85 4.42
C ALA A 434 14.59 -15.99 3.39
N GLY A 435 14.82 -17.24 3.82
CA GLY A 435 14.87 -18.43 2.97
C GLY A 435 16.26 -18.74 2.40
N VAL A 436 17.33 -18.10 2.90
CA VAL A 436 18.69 -18.44 2.50
C VAL A 436 19.10 -19.78 3.14
N PRO A 437 19.70 -20.72 2.38
CA PRO A 437 20.14 -22.00 2.93
C PRO A 437 21.13 -21.81 4.11
N PRO A 438 20.90 -22.43 5.28
CA PRO A 438 21.75 -22.29 6.47
C PRO A 438 23.23 -22.62 6.22
N GLN A 439 23.51 -23.58 5.33
CA GLN A 439 24.86 -23.96 4.90
C GLN A 439 25.61 -22.82 4.17
N ASP A 440 24.91 -22.03 3.37
CA ASP A 440 25.50 -20.89 2.66
C ASP A 440 25.76 -19.74 3.64
N VAL A 441 24.81 -19.51 4.57
CA VAL A 441 24.95 -18.52 5.64
C VAL A 441 26.14 -18.84 6.55
N ALA A 442 26.29 -20.11 6.98
CA ALA A 442 27.42 -20.55 7.79
C ALA A 442 28.76 -20.37 7.07
N ARG A 443 28.81 -20.69 5.77
CA ARG A 443 29.99 -20.50 4.92
C ARG A 443 30.37 -19.02 4.78
N TRP A 444 29.39 -18.13 4.58
CA TRP A 444 29.65 -16.69 4.45
C TRP A 444 30.06 -16.04 5.76
N ALA A 445 29.43 -16.43 6.87
CA ALA A 445 29.74 -15.93 8.20
C ALA A 445 31.05 -16.51 8.80
N LYS A 446 31.67 -17.50 8.13
CA LYS A 446 32.84 -18.25 8.63
C LYS A 446 32.63 -18.81 10.04
N LEU A 447 31.39 -19.16 10.38
CA LEU A 447 31.05 -19.76 11.66
C LEU A 447 31.28 -21.27 11.61
N PRO A 448 31.87 -21.91 12.65
CA PRO A 448 31.86 -23.36 12.73
C PRO A 448 30.41 -23.88 12.78
N PRO A 449 30.13 -25.11 12.32
CA PRO A 449 28.76 -25.62 12.16
C PRO A 449 27.94 -25.71 13.47
N GLY A 450 28.58 -25.69 14.64
CA GLY A 450 27.91 -25.69 15.96
C GLY A 450 27.17 -24.39 16.34
N PRO A 451 27.82 -23.20 16.31
CA PRO A 451 27.21 -21.94 16.74
C PRO A 451 26.04 -21.41 15.90
N LEU A 452 25.78 -21.95 14.69
CA LEU A 452 24.58 -21.60 13.93
C LEU A 452 23.30 -22.12 14.61
N ALA A 453 23.38 -23.31 15.21
CA ALA A 453 22.26 -23.91 15.95
C ALA A 453 22.01 -23.16 17.28
N ASP A 454 23.06 -22.67 17.93
CA ASP A 454 22.95 -21.90 19.17
C ASP A 454 22.44 -20.49 18.93
N ALA A 455 22.83 -19.83 17.82
CA ALA A 455 22.29 -18.53 17.42
C ALA A 455 20.79 -18.60 17.05
N LEU A 456 20.36 -19.68 16.40
CA LEU A 456 18.95 -19.93 16.10
C LEU A 456 18.14 -20.25 17.37
N LYS A 457 18.70 -21.02 18.32
CA LYS A 457 18.09 -21.30 19.62
C LYS A 457 17.99 -20.07 20.53
N ALA A 458 19.03 -19.23 20.56
CA ALA A 458 19.04 -18.00 21.36
C ALA A 458 17.98 -17.00 20.87
N TYR A 459 17.71 -16.95 19.56
CA TYR A 459 16.65 -16.12 19.00
C TYR A 459 15.24 -16.66 19.32
N GLN A 460 15.07 -18.00 19.37
CA GLN A 460 13.82 -18.63 19.82
C GLN A 460 13.57 -18.42 21.32
N GLY A 461 14.63 -18.41 22.15
CA GLY A 461 14.52 -18.18 23.60
C GLY A 461 14.38 -16.72 24.03
N ALA A 462 14.64 -15.75 23.14
CA ALA A 462 14.40 -14.33 23.38
C ALA A 462 13.02 -13.85 22.88
N GLY A 463 12.20 -14.78 22.37
CA GLY A 463 10.88 -14.52 21.79
C GLY A 463 9.69 -14.95 22.66
N ASP A 464 9.92 -15.36 23.92
CA ASP A 464 8.86 -15.56 24.93
C ASP A 464 8.61 -14.29 25.76
#